data_AF-A0A1C5DFP4-F1
#
_entry.id   AF-A0A1C5DFP4-F1
#
_cell.length_a   1.000
_cell.length_b   1.000
_cell.length_c   1.000
_cell.angle_alpha   90.00
_cell.angle_beta   90.00
_cell.angle_gamma   90.00
#
_symmetry.space_group_name_H-M   'P 1'
#
loop_
_entity.id
_entity.type
_entity.pdbx_description
1 polymer ?
#
loop_
_entity_poly.entity_id
_entity_poly.type
_entity_poly.pdbx_seq_one_letter_code
_entity_poly.pdbx_strand_id
1 'polypeptide(L)' 'MTHAALLVLADGRFPAGGHAHSGGAEAAVKAGRISCAADLEDFCRGRLHTAGLVAAR' A
#
# COMPACT_ATOMS: atom_id res chain seq x y z
N MET A 1 11.21 16.89 -14.77
CA MET A 1 11.81 15.77 -14.01
C MET A 1 12.20 14.67 -14.98
N THR A 2 13.35 14.03 -14.77
CA THR A 2 13.80 12.89 -15.61
C THR A 2 13.14 11.59 -15.14
N HIS A 3 12.90 10.65 -16.06
CA HIS A 3 12.23 9.37 -15.75
C HIS A 3 12.96 8.57 -14.65
N ALA A 4 14.30 8.64 -14.63
CA ALA A 4 15.13 8.02 -13.61
C ALA A 4 14.86 8.56 -12.20
N ALA A 5 14.58 9.86 -12.05
CA ALA A 5 14.27 10.46 -10.76
C ALA A 5 12.95 9.94 -10.19
N LEU A 6 11.95 9.69 -11.04
CA LEU A 6 10.67 9.11 -10.62
C LEU A 6 10.83 7.67 -10.14
N LEU A 7 11.70 6.88 -10.78
CA LEU A 7 12.00 5.51 -10.35
C LEU A 7 12.68 5.47 -8.98
N VAL A 8 13.60 6.40 -8.71
CA VAL A 8 14.25 6.51 -7.39
C VAL A 8 13.24 6.85 -6.29
N LEU A 9 12.26 7.72 -6.56
CA LEU A 9 11.21 8.07 -5.61
C LEU A 9 10.23 6.92 -5.34
N ALA A 10 9.98 6.06 -6.33
CA ALA A 10 9.11 4.89 -6.18
C ALA A 10 9.82 3.67 -5.59
N ASP A 11 11.14 3.71 -5.41
CA ASP A 11 11.92 2.60 -4.89
C ASP A 11 11.66 2.39 -3.40
N GLY A 12 11.24 1.19 -3.01
CA GLY A 12 10.99 0.87 -1.60
C GLY A 12 12.22 1.03 -0.71
N ARG A 13 13.44 0.92 -1.26
CA ARG A 13 14.69 1.12 -0.51
C ARG A 13 15.01 2.60 -0.29
N PHE A 14 14.22 3.52 -0.86
CA PHE A 14 14.40 4.95 -0.68
C PHE A 14 14.30 5.29 0.82
N PRO A 15 15.35 5.90 1.42
CA PRO A 15 15.48 6.03 2.87
C PRO A 15 14.63 7.19 3.44
N ALA A 16 13.36 7.27 3.06
CA ALA A 16 12.41 8.27 3.53
C ALA A 16 11.63 7.86 4.79
N GLY A 17 11.92 6.69 5.37
CA GLY A 17 11.24 6.21 6.59
C GLY A 17 9.79 5.74 6.38
N GLY A 18 9.36 5.54 5.13
CA GLY A 18 7.97 5.28 4.73
C GLY A 18 7.50 3.81 4.81
N HIS A 19 8.25 2.91 5.44
CA HIS A 19 7.79 1.52 5.64
C HIS A 19 6.72 1.37 6.75
N ALA A 20 6.27 2.47 7.35
CA ALA A 20 5.82 2.43 8.73
C ALA A 20 4.38 1.92 8.98
N HIS A 21 3.53 1.70 7.98
CA HIS A 21 2.18 1.19 8.25
C HIS A 21 1.69 0.17 7.22
N SER A 22 1.31 -1.01 7.73
CA SER A 22 0.67 -2.12 7.00
C SER A 22 -0.65 -1.77 6.31
N GLY A 23 -1.11 -0.52 6.39
CA GLY A 23 -2.34 -0.08 5.75
C GLY A 23 -3.61 -0.71 6.33
N GLY A 24 -3.54 -1.24 7.55
CA GLY A 24 -4.65 -2.00 8.15
C GLY A 24 -4.77 -3.43 7.65
N ALA A 25 -3.86 -3.90 6.77
CA ALA A 25 -3.82 -5.29 6.32
C ALA A 25 -3.57 -6.26 7.49
N GLU A 26 -2.66 -5.92 8.41
CA GLU A 26 -2.40 -6.74 9.61
C GLU A 26 -3.65 -6.90 10.48
N ALA A 27 -4.45 -5.84 10.64
CA ALA A 27 -5.70 -5.92 11.38
C ALA A 27 -6.77 -6.73 10.63
N ALA A 28 -6.81 -6.65 9.29
CA ALA A 28 -7.72 -7.43 8.46
C ALA A 28 -7.38 -8.94 8.48
N VAL A 29 -6.10 -9.30 8.51
CA VAL A 29 -5.63 -10.68 8.74
C VAL A 29 -6.05 -11.17 10.13
N LYS A 30 -5.79 -10.38 11.19
CA LYS A 30 -6.20 -10.74 12.56
C LYS A 30 -7.72 -10.93 12.69
N ALA A 31 -8.50 -10.21 11.90
CA ALA A 31 -9.96 -10.33 11.86
C ALA A 31 -10.48 -11.48 10.97
N GLY A 32 -9.60 -12.28 10.35
CA GLY A 32 -9.98 -13.37 9.44
C GLY A 32 -10.55 -12.92 8.10
N ARG A 33 -10.41 -11.63 7.74
CA ARG A 33 -10.90 -11.08 6.46
C ARG A 33 -9.91 -11.25 5.32
N ILE A 34 -8.64 -11.48 5.62
CA ILE A 34 -7.59 -11.80 4.66
C ILE A 34 -6.97 -13.11 5.10
N SER A 35 -7.15 -14.15 4.29
CA SER A 35 -6.64 -15.50 4.54
C SER A 35 -5.83 -16.05 3.38
N CYS A 36 -6.00 -15.48 2.18
CA CYS A 36 -5.29 -15.86 0.98
C CYS A 36 -4.92 -14.64 0.11
N ALA A 37 -4.17 -14.90 -0.97
CA ALA A 37 -3.74 -13.85 -1.90
C ALA A 37 -4.90 -13.15 -2.62
N ALA A 38 -5.98 -13.86 -2.93
CA ALA A 38 -7.17 -13.26 -3.54
C ALA A 38 -7.84 -12.25 -2.60
N ASP A 39 -7.99 -12.60 -1.31
CA ASP A 39 -8.53 -11.67 -0.29
C ASP A 39 -7.66 -10.42 -0.14
N LEU A 40 -6.33 -10.58 -0.23
CA LEU A 40 -5.39 -9.47 -0.16
C LEU A 40 -5.51 -8.55 -1.38
N GLU A 41 -5.70 -9.13 -2.57
CA GLU A 41 -5.94 -8.36 -3.79
C GLU A 41 -7.21 -7.52 -3.67
N ASP A 42 -8.32 -8.13 -3.25
CA ASP A 42 -9.59 -7.44 -3.07
C ASP A 42 -9.50 -6.35 -2.00
N PHE A 43 -8.80 -6.62 -0.90
CA PHE A 43 -8.50 -5.64 0.13
C PHE A 43 -7.72 -4.44 -0.43
N CYS A 44 -6.64 -4.69 -1.17
CA CYS A 44 -5.82 -3.65 -1.80
C CYS A 44 -6.63 -2.82 -2.80
N ARG A 45 -7.47 -3.47 -3.62
CA ARG A 45 -8.35 -2.79 -4.58
C ARG A 45 -9.34 -1.88 -3.86
N GLY A 46 -10.03 -2.38 -2.84
CA GLY A 46 -10.95 -1.56 -2.03
C GLY A 46 -10.26 -0.37 -1.35
N ARG A 47 -9.02 -0.57 -0.88
CA ARG A 47 -8.22 0.50 -0.28
C ARG A 47 -7.84 1.59 -1.29
N LEU A 48 -7.47 1.24 -2.52
CA LEU A 48 -7.17 2.21 -3.58
C LEU A 48 -8.35 3.15 -3.84
N HIS A 49 -9.58 2.62 -3.80
CA HIS A 49 -10.80 3.39 -4.01
C HIS A 49 -11.27 4.21 -2.79
N THR A 50 -10.64 4.04 -1.63
CA THR A 50 -11.06 4.71 -0.38
C THR A 50 -9.92 5.54 0.21
N ALA A 51 -9.13 4.96 1.10
CA ALA A 51 -8.01 5.64 1.75
C ALA A 51 -6.91 6.06 0.75
N GLY A 52 -6.68 5.25 -0.29
CA GLY A 52 -5.75 5.55 -1.37
C GLY A 52 -6.14 6.80 -2.17
N LEU A 53 -7.44 7.01 -2.41
CA LEU A 53 -7.93 8.19 -3.11
C LEU A 53 -7.62 9.50 -2.35
N VAL A 54 -7.72 9.47 -1.01
CA VAL A 54 -7.41 10.65 -0.18
C VAL A 54 -5.91 10.88 -0.09
N ALA A 55 -5.11 9.81 0.07
CA ALA A 55 -3.66 9.91 0.18
C ALA A 55 -2.95 10.31 -1.12
N ALA A 56 -3.61 10.16 -2.27
CA ALA A 56 -3.09 10.57 -3.57
C ALA A 56 -3.33 12.06 -3.90
N ARG A 57 -4.01 12.80 -3.03
CA ARG A 57 -4.17 14.26 -3.11
C ARG A 57 -3.09 14.97 -2.31
#